data_AF-A0A7L3PR32-F1
#
_entry.id   AF-A0A7L3PR32-F1
#
_cell.length_a   1.000
_cell.length_b   1.000
_cell.length_c   1.000
_cell.angle_alpha   90.00
_cell.angle_beta   90.00
_cell.angle_gamma   90.00
#
_symmetry.space_group_name_H-M   'P 1'
#
loop_
_entity.id
_entity.type
_entity.pdbx_description
1 polymer ?
#
loop_
_entity_poly.entity_id
_entity_poly.type
_entity_poly.pdbx_seq_one_letter_code
_entity_poly.pdbx_strand_id
1 'polypeptide(L)'
;VPLLSRVCPSDVCRIWKSGAKLRVDMTLLGFENMTWERGRRSVIFKGGDTGGWAEVLVINHDDKFVMTEKFEISQHMKRLILGSMTPNRKGVERRLTTPIISTCLDTKNIAFERTTSGFWVWKTEKAEGVSGYEAKV
;
A
#
# COMPACT_ATOMS: atom_id res chain seq x y z
N VAL A 1 -22.01 13.62 -4.68
CA VAL A 1 -22.24 14.14 -6.04
C VAL A 1 -22.41 12.97 -7.01
N PRO A 2 -23.60 12.75 -7.58
CA PRO A 2 -23.78 11.72 -8.59
C PRO A 2 -23.01 12.16 -9.84
N LEU A 3 -22.29 11.24 -10.50
CA LEU A 3 -21.40 11.42 -11.68
C LEU A 3 -19.88 11.53 -11.42
N LEU A 4 -19.40 11.79 -10.19
CA LEU A 4 -17.96 11.83 -9.88
C LEU A 4 -17.36 10.50 -9.38
N SER A 5 -18.16 9.44 -9.23
CA SER A 5 -17.67 8.15 -8.71
C SER A 5 -16.67 7.44 -9.63
N ARG A 6 -16.62 7.81 -10.91
CA ARG A 6 -15.58 7.36 -11.87
C ARG A 6 -14.29 8.20 -11.81
N VAL A 7 -14.37 9.40 -11.24
CA VAL A 7 -13.28 10.39 -11.20
C VAL A 7 -12.53 10.34 -9.86
N CYS A 8 -13.24 10.01 -8.76
CA CYS A 8 -12.61 9.88 -7.46
C CYS A 8 -12.04 8.47 -7.25
N PRO A 9 -10.77 8.34 -6.83
CA PRO A 9 -10.19 7.03 -6.51
C PRO A 9 -10.98 6.40 -5.36
N SER A 10 -11.45 5.17 -5.58
CA SER A 10 -11.95 4.32 -4.50
C SER A 10 -11.05 3.11 -4.39
N ASP A 11 -10.46 2.92 -3.22
CA ASP A 11 -9.60 1.78 -2.93
C ASP A 11 -10.11 1.05 -1.69
N VAL A 12 -9.89 -0.27 -1.65
CA VAL A 12 -10.05 -1.10 -0.47
C VAL A 12 -8.66 -1.41 0.06
N CYS A 13 -8.20 -0.63 1.03
CA CYS A 13 -6.95 -0.87 1.74
C CYS A 13 -7.22 -1.59 3.06
N ARG A 14 -6.72 -2.82 3.22
CA ARG A 14 -6.78 -3.56 4.49
C ARG A 14 -5.37 -3.79 5.01
N ILE A 15 -5.14 -3.44 6.27
CA ILE A 15 -3.83 -3.48 6.89
C ILE A 15 -3.91 -4.38 8.14
N TRP A 16 -2.99 -5.34 8.24
CA TRP A 16 -2.81 -6.20 9.41
C TRP A 16 -1.37 -6.09 9.90
N LYS A 17 -1.19 -5.92 11.21
CA LYS A 17 0.12 -5.83 11.84
C LYS A 17 0.18 -6.80 13.03
N SER A 18 1.29 -7.52 13.14
CA SER A 18 1.61 -8.34 14.31
C SER A 18 3.11 -8.30 14.56
N GLY A 19 3.53 -7.65 15.65
CA GLY A 19 4.95 -7.39 15.93
C GLY A 19 5.65 -6.67 14.78
N ALA A 20 6.74 -7.27 14.28
CA ALA A 20 7.53 -6.79 13.15
C ALA A 20 7.02 -7.29 11.77
N LYS A 21 5.79 -7.83 11.71
CA LYS A 21 5.16 -8.31 10.47
C LYS A 21 4.01 -7.38 10.08
N LEU A 22 3.87 -7.14 8.78
CA LEU A 22 2.85 -6.27 8.19
C LEU A 22 2.27 -6.95 6.94
N ARG A 23 0.97 -6.88 6.75
CA ARG A 23 0.28 -7.21 5.50
C ARG A 23 -0.58 -6.03 5.08
N VAL A 24 -0.53 -5.69 3.80
CA VAL A 24 -1.35 -4.68 3.16
C VAL A 24 -2.02 -5.30 1.94
N ASP A 25 -3.35 -5.32 1.91
CA ASP A 25 -4.13 -5.68 0.73
C ASP A 25 -4.71 -4.40 0.12
N MET A 26 -4.57 -4.23 -1.20
CA MET A 26 -4.99 -3.04 -1.95
C MET A 26 -5.63 -3.44 -3.28
N THR A 27 -6.52 -2.58 -3.79
CA THR A 27 -7.24 -2.77 -5.07
C THR A 27 -6.92 -1.72 -6.12
N LEU A 28 -6.37 -0.57 -5.72
CA LEU A 28 -5.91 0.50 -6.58
C LEU A 28 -4.38 0.39 -6.74
N LEU A 29 -3.93 0.07 -7.94
CA LEU A 29 -2.51 -0.21 -8.22
C LEU A 29 -1.77 1.01 -8.76
N GLY A 30 -2.48 1.90 -9.46
CA GLY A 30 -1.88 3.02 -10.16
C GLY A 30 -2.90 3.90 -10.85
N PHE A 31 -2.39 4.93 -11.52
CA PHE A 31 -3.15 5.82 -12.36
C PHE A 31 -2.29 6.22 -13.55
N GLU A 32 -2.69 5.79 -14.75
CA GLU A 32 -1.97 6.05 -15.98
C GLU A 32 -2.97 6.41 -17.10
N ASN A 33 -2.60 7.34 -17.98
CA ASN A 33 -3.43 7.79 -19.12
C ASN A 33 -4.86 8.19 -18.74
N MET A 34 -5.02 8.91 -17.62
CA MET A 34 -6.33 9.32 -17.08
C MET A 34 -7.24 8.13 -16.69
N THR A 35 -6.66 6.95 -16.51
CA THR A 35 -7.37 5.73 -16.12
C THR A 35 -6.78 5.11 -14.86
N TRP A 36 -7.66 4.60 -13.99
CA TRP A 36 -7.24 3.92 -12.76
C TRP A 36 -6.81 2.50 -13.08
N GLU A 37 -5.57 2.16 -12.72
CA GLU A 37 -5.13 0.77 -12.71
C GLU A 37 -5.64 0.09 -11.45
N ARG A 38 -6.40 -0.97 -11.63
CA ARG A 38 -7.00 -1.75 -10.55
C ARG A 38 -6.58 -3.20 -10.63
N GLY A 39 -6.47 -3.85 -9.48
CA GLY A 39 -6.15 -5.26 -9.37
C GLY A 39 -5.90 -5.65 -7.92
N ARG A 40 -5.94 -6.95 -7.63
CA ARG A 40 -5.83 -7.45 -6.24
C ARG A 40 -4.37 -7.71 -5.90
N ARG A 41 -3.78 -6.84 -5.10
CA ARG A 41 -2.39 -6.95 -4.64
C ARG A 41 -2.31 -7.09 -3.13
N SER A 42 -1.51 -8.05 -2.66
CA SER A 42 -1.11 -8.14 -1.25
C SER A 42 0.39 -7.92 -1.11
N VAL A 43 0.79 -7.02 -0.22
CA VAL A 43 2.18 -6.81 0.19
C VAL A 43 2.34 -7.36 1.60
N ILE A 44 3.25 -8.32 1.79
CA ILE A 44 3.56 -8.92 3.09
C ILE A 44 5.01 -8.61 3.42
N PHE A 45 5.22 -7.90 4.51
CA PHE A 45 6.53 -7.69 5.11
C PHE A 45 6.70 -8.59 6.34
N LYS A 46 7.83 -9.29 6.41
CA LYS A 46 8.24 -10.12 7.54
C LYS A 46 9.60 -9.63 8.04
N GLY A 47 9.60 -8.91 9.16
CA GLY A 47 10.81 -8.56 9.90
C GLY A 47 10.92 -9.34 11.22
N GLY A 48 12.10 -9.32 11.83
CA GLY A 48 12.35 -9.79 13.21
C GLY A 48 12.72 -11.27 13.35
N ASP A 49 12.09 -12.17 12.59
CA ASP A 49 12.19 -13.63 12.85
C ASP A 49 13.27 -14.35 12.02
N THR A 50 13.96 -13.64 11.12
CA THR A 50 14.79 -14.23 10.05
C THR A 50 16.29 -14.00 10.22
N GLY A 51 16.80 -13.93 11.46
CA GLY A 51 18.24 -13.94 11.72
C GLY A 51 19.01 -12.76 11.13
N GLY A 52 18.44 -11.55 11.20
CA GLY A 52 19.04 -10.33 10.68
C GLY A 52 18.66 -9.99 9.23
N TRP A 53 17.69 -10.68 8.65
CA TRP A 53 17.13 -10.39 7.32
C TRP A 53 15.66 -9.99 7.42
N ALA A 54 15.14 -9.24 6.44
CA ALA A 54 13.73 -8.96 6.22
C ALA A 54 13.29 -9.56 4.89
N GLU A 55 12.02 -9.95 4.77
CA GLU A 55 11.42 -10.44 3.54
C GLU A 55 10.19 -9.61 3.17
N VAL A 56 10.09 -9.20 1.92
CA VAL A 56 8.90 -8.60 1.31
C VAL A 56 8.37 -9.55 0.25
N LEU A 57 7.09 -9.90 0.35
CA LEU A 57 6.36 -10.62 -0.67
C LEU A 57 5.33 -9.69 -1.28
N VAL A 58 5.32 -9.60 -2.60
CA VAL A 58 4.31 -8.88 -3.38
C VAL A 58 3.54 -9.92 -4.18
N ILE A 59 2.31 -10.19 -3.76
CA ILE A 59 1.42 -11.20 -4.33
C ILE A 59 0.45 -10.50 -5.28
N ASN A 60 0.51 -10.87 -6.55
CA ASN A 60 -0.50 -10.54 -7.55
C ASN A 60 -1.51 -11.69 -7.62
N HIS A 61 -2.72 -11.46 -7.11
CA HIS A 61 -3.76 -12.49 -7.06
C HIS A 61 -4.43 -12.73 -8.41
N ASP A 62 -4.36 -11.76 -9.32
CA ASP A 62 -5.00 -11.85 -10.63
C ASP A 62 -4.14 -12.71 -11.57
N ASP A 63 -2.83 -12.46 -11.59
CA ASP A 63 -1.86 -13.25 -12.38
C ASP A 63 -1.35 -14.50 -11.66
N LYS A 64 -1.77 -14.72 -10.40
CA LYS A 64 -1.31 -15.82 -9.53
C LYS A 64 0.22 -15.90 -9.42
N PHE A 65 0.85 -14.74 -9.31
CA PHE A 65 2.30 -14.60 -9.25
C PHE A 65 2.74 -13.97 -7.93
N VAL A 66 3.88 -14.44 -7.40
CA VAL A 66 4.48 -13.91 -6.17
C VAL A 66 5.90 -13.47 -6.44
N MET A 67 6.17 -12.19 -6.18
CA MET A 67 7.53 -11.66 -6.12
C MET A 67 8.00 -11.68 -4.67
N THR A 68 9.21 -12.18 -4.43
CA THR A 68 9.84 -12.18 -3.11
C THR A 68 11.16 -11.43 -3.17
N GLU A 69 11.37 -10.50 -2.25
CA GLU A 69 12.60 -9.74 -2.10
C GLU A 69 13.10 -9.83 -0.65
N LYS A 70 14.37 -10.17 -0.46
CA LYS A 70 15.00 -10.32 0.85
C LYS A 70 16.04 -9.24 1.04
N PHE A 71 16.08 -8.66 2.24
CA PHE A 71 16.97 -7.56 2.63
C PHE A 71 17.78 -7.97 3.84
N GLU A 72 19.07 -7.65 3.87
CA GLU A 72 19.88 -7.80 5.07
C GLU A 72 19.68 -6.59 5.98
N ILE A 73 19.15 -6.81 7.18
CA ILE A 73 18.98 -5.78 8.22
C ILE A 73 20.29 -5.59 9.00
N SER A 74 21.17 -6.60 9.05
CA SER A 74 22.44 -6.56 9.79
C SER A 74 23.47 -5.54 9.26
N GLN A 75 23.22 -4.88 8.13
CA GLN A 75 24.09 -3.82 7.61
C GLN A 75 24.08 -2.51 8.40
N HIS A 76 23.36 -2.44 9.54
CA HIS A 76 23.49 -1.29 10.43
C HIS A 76 24.82 -1.25 11.22
N MET A 77 25.74 -2.22 11.09
CA MET A 77 26.98 -2.18 11.91
C MET A 77 28.26 -2.80 11.32
N LYS A 78 28.40 -2.94 10.01
CA LYS A 78 29.72 -3.19 9.38
C LYS A 78 29.89 -2.28 8.17
N ARG A 79 30.47 -1.11 8.42
CA ARG A 79 31.20 -0.23 7.49
C ARG A 79 30.85 -0.50 6.02
N LEU A 80 29.84 0.19 5.49
CA LEU A 80 29.48 0.21 4.06
C LEU A 80 30.74 0.43 3.21
N ILE A 81 31.34 -0.63 2.69
CA ILE A 81 32.38 -0.51 1.66
C ILE A 81 31.61 -0.51 0.34
N LEU A 82 31.83 0.50 -0.50
CA LEU A 82 31.15 0.69 -1.77
C LEU A 82 31.07 -0.60 -2.64
N GLY A 83 32.06 -1.49 -2.50
CA GLY A 83 32.11 -2.80 -3.17
C GLY A 83 31.05 -3.83 -2.72
N SER A 84 30.49 -3.72 -1.51
CA SER A 84 29.42 -4.60 -1.01
C SER A 84 28.02 -4.14 -1.41
N MET A 85 27.90 -2.98 -2.08
CA MET A 85 26.63 -2.42 -2.55
C MET A 85 26.39 -2.68 -4.05
N THR A 86 26.96 -3.75 -4.61
CA THR A 86 26.73 -4.11 -6.01
C THR A 86 25.33 -4.71 -6.18
N PRO A 87 24.40 -4.02 -6.88
CA PRO A 87 23.05 -4.53 -7.06
C PRO A 87 23.07 -5.76 -7.98
N ASN A 88 22.23 -6.75 -7.68
CA ASN A 88 22.12 -7.93 -8.53
C ASN A 88 21.58 -7.54 -9.93
N ARG A 89 22.04 -8.21 -10.99
CA ARG A 89 21.69 -7.87 -12.39
C ARG A 89 20.18 -7.81 -12.63
N LYS A 90 19.43 -8.78 -12.12
CA LYS A 90 17.96 -8.82 -12.26
C LYS A 90 17.28 -7.61 -11.60
N GLY A 91 17.81 -7.16 -10.47
CA GLY A 91 17.33 -6.00 -9.72
C GLY A 91 17.63 -4.70 -10.46
N VAL A 92 18.79 -4.61 -11.12
CA VAL A 92 19.13 -3.49 -12.02
C VAL A 92 18.21 -3.48 -13.22
N GLU A 93 18.07 -4.60 -13.93
CA GLU A 93 17.19 -4.71 -15.10
C GLU A 93 15.76 -4.33 -14.76
N ARG A 94 15.21 -4.87 -13.67
CA ARG A 94 13.89 -4.50 -13.17
C ARG A 94 13.80 -3.00 -12.90
N ARG A 95 14.78 -2.38 -12.23
CA ARG A 95 14.77 -0.92 -11.96
C ARG A 95 14.87 -0.07 -13.23
N LEU A 96 15.60 -0.54 -14.25
CA LEU A 96 15.72 0.15 -15.52
C LEU A 96 14.44 0.03 -16.37
N THR A 97 13.68 -1.05 -16.20
CA THR A 97 12.44 -1.29 -16.95
C THR A 97 11.18 -0.89 -16.19
N THR A 98 11.25 -0.66 -14.88
CA THR A 98 10.10 -0.23 -14.07
C THR A 98 9.94 1.29 -14.15
N PRO A 99 8.74 1.81 -14.47
CA PRO A 99 8.50 3.25 -14.49
C PRO A 99 8.69 3.87 -13.11
N ILE A 100 9.25 5.08 -13.06
CA ILE A 100 9.33 5.87 -11.84
C ILE A 100 7.99 6.56 -11.63
N ILE A 101 7.21 6.07 -10.66
CA ILE A 101 5.92 6.66 -10.30
C ILE A 101 6.12 7.49 -9.04
N SER A 102 5.87 8.79 -9.13
CA SER A 102 5.84 9.70 -7.97
C SER A 102 4.42 10.19 -7.76
N THR A 103 3.80 9.81 -6.64
CA THR A 103 2.47 10.27 -6.26
C THR A 103 2.60 11.42 -5.28
N CYS A 104 2.47 12.65 -5.75
CA CYS A 104 2.43 13.84 -4.91
C CYS A 104 0.97 14.15 -4.57
N LEU A 105 0.61 14.09 -3.28
CA LEU A 105 -0.70 14.51 -2.79
C LEU A 105 -0.56 15.90 -2.15
N ASP A 106 -1.09 16.94 -2.82
CA ASP A 106 -1.18 18.28 -2.23
C ASP A 106 -2.21 18.26 -1.10
N THR A 107 -1.73 18.39 0.14
CA THR A 107 -2.55 18.31 1.35
C THR A 107 -3.13 19.66 1.77
N LYS A 108 -2.78 20.75 1.09
CA LYS A 108 -3.15 22.11 1.50
C LYS A 108 -4.66 22.32 1.64
N ASN A 109 -5.46 21.58 0.88
CA ASN A 109 -6.92 21.67 0.86
C ASN A 109 -7.62 20.37 1.27
N ILE A 110 -6.92 19.42 1.89
CA ILE A 110 -7.57 18.20 2.39
C ILE A 110 -8.29 18.54 3.70
N ALA A 111 -9.60 18.40 3.71
CA ALA A 111 -10.45 18.50 4.89
C ALA A 111 -11.15 17.16 5.13
N PHE A 112 -11.30 16.80 6.40
CA PHE A 112 -12.04 15.62 6.83
C PHE A 112 -13.32 16.07 7.52
N GLU A 113 -14.46 15.53 7.09
CA GLU A 113 -15.74 15.68 7.76
C GLU A 113 -16.33 14.30 8.05
N ARG A 114 -17.14 14.20 9.11
CA ARG A 114 -17.83 12.96 9.42
C ARG A 114 -18.91 12.67 8.39
N THR A 115 -19.01 11.41 8.00
CA THR A 115 -20.11 10.94 7.18
C THR A 115 -21.40 11.04 7.99
N THR A 116 -22.40 11.77 7.48
CA THR A 116 -23.71 11.93 8.16
C THR A 116 -24.83 11.36 7.31
N SER A 117 -25.85 10.80 7.97
CA SER A 117 -27.09 10.31 7.36
C SER A 117 -28.29 11.10 7.90
N GLY A 118 -29.35 11.24 7.10
CA GLY A 118 -30.60 11.92 7.48
C GLY A 118 -30.96 13.11 6.59
N PHE A 119 -32.22 13.58 6.71
CA PHE A 119 -32.75 14.70 5.91
C PHE A 119 -32.62 16.03 6.66
N TRP A 120 -31.91 16.97 6.02
CA TRP A 120 -31.81 18.42 6.28
C TRP A 120 -31.55 18.88 7.74
N VAL A 121 -32.41 18.54 8.69
CA VAL A 121 -32.34 18.96 10.11
C VAL A 121 -31.91 17.81 11.04
N TRP A 122 -32.12 16.56 10.65
CA TRP A 122 -31.84 15.38 11.50
C TRP A 122 -30.63 14.60 10.99
N LYS A 123 -29.47 15.26 10.94
CA LYS A 123 -28.22 14.59 10.58
C LYS A 123 -27.65 13.84 11.78
N THR A 124 -27.50 12.54 11.66
CA THR A 124 -26.78 11.69 12.62
C THR A 124 -25.45 11.25 12.03
N GLU A 125 -24.41 11.19 12.85
CA GLU A 125 -23.13 10.60 12.47
C GLU A 125 -23.34 9.15 12.04
N LYS A 126 -22.75 8.77 10.92
CA LYS A 126 -22.85 7.41 10.39
C LYS A 126 -21.78 6.55 11.06
N ALA A 127 -22.20 5.39 11.56
CA ALA A 127 -21.30 4.33 11.97
C ALA A 127 -21.48 3.13 11.03
N GLU A 128 -20.37 2.46 10.70
CA GLU A 128 -20.37 1.25 9.88
C GLU A 128 -19.61 0.14 10.61
N GLY A 129 -20.08 -1.09 10.46
CA GLY A 129 -19.40 -2.28 10.98
C GLY A 129 -18.19 -2.61 10.10
N VAL A 130 -16.98 -2.37 10.61
CA VAL A 130 -15.74 -2.70 9.92
C VAL A 130 -15.05 -3.83 10.68
N SER A 131 -14.99 -5.02 10.08
CA SER A 131 -14.33 -6.21 10.66
C SER A 131 -14.82 -6.60 12.06
N GLY A 132 -16.12 -6.43 12.32
CA GLY A 132 -16.75 -6.76 13.61
C GLY A 132 -16.64 -5.67 14.68
N TYR A 133 -16.05 -4.52 14.35
CA TYR A 133 -16.01 -3.34 15.22
C TYR A 133 -16.91 -2.24 14.66
N GLU A 134 -17.61 -1.53 15.55
CA GLU A 134 -18.37 -0.36 15.16
C GLU A 134 -17.41 0.82 14.96
N ALA A 135 -17.28 1.29 13.71
CA ALA A 135 -16.40 2.39 13.36
C ALA A 135 -17.24 3.62 13.02
N LYS A 136 -16.94 4.75 13.67
CA LYS A 136 -17.49 6.06 13.28
C LYS A 136 -16.84 6.51 11.97
N VAL A 137 -17.66 6.87 10.98
CA VAL A 137 -17.25 7.26 9.61
C VAL A 137 -17.43 8.77 9.39
#